data_AF-D6XAX2-F1
#
_entry.id   AF-D6XAX2-F1
#
_cell.length_a   1.000
_cell.length_b   1.000
_cell.length_c   1.000
_cell.angle_alpha   90.00
_cell.angle_beta   90.00
_cell.angle_gamma   90.00
#
_symmetry.space_group_name_H-M   'P 1'
#
loop_
_entity.id
_entity.type
_entity.pdbx_description
1 polymer ?
#
loop_
_entity_poly.entity_id
_entity_poly.type
_entity_poly.pdbx_seq_one_letter_code
_entity_poly.pdbx_strand_id
1 'polypeptide(L)'
;MEPFQICGASDRGPAASRRRSQQCPVRCAGGVTPDERLGRHLCNGHFVRSVRSIRLRSGGVPVVRTVCSYCGVGCGLVLDIGMGPDGRRTVLKASGDKEHPANFGKLCTKGATTADLLAAPGRLTTALVRPERGEEPVPEAVATAITETARRLREIVDEHGPDAVSLYVSGQMSLEAQYLANKLAKGFLRTNQIESNSRLCMASAGTGYKLSLGADGPPGSYQDFEEADLFLVIGSNMADCHPILFLRMMERVKSAGAKVIVVDPRRTATAAKADLYLQIEPGTDLALLNGLLHLLHANGDIDPDFIAAHTEGWEAMPEFLADYPPAAVAETTGLAEEDIREAARLIGEAGEWMSLWTMGLNQSTHGTWNTNALVNLHLATGALCRPGSGPFSLTGQPNAMGGREMGYMGPGLPGQRSVLVDDERAFMEELWELPPDTLRADGVGKGTVEMFQKMADGEIKACWIICTNPVASFANRRTVFFGAGSRPVRRHPGRLRRHRDHIRTPMSCSRLCCGRRARASSSTASATSR
;
A
#
# COMPACT_ATOMS: atom_id res chain seq x y z
N MET A 1 3.18 36.90 26.32
CA MET A 1 2.34 36.02 25.47
C MET A 1 2.40 36.61 24.08
N GLU A 2 3.39 36.17 23.31
CA GLU A 2 3.70 36.66 21.97
C GLU A 2 3.93 35.45 21.05
N PRO A 3 3.57 35.54 19.76
CA PRO A 3 3.70 34.46 18.80
C PRO A 3 5.14 34.34 18.27
N PHE A 4 5.60 33.10 18.10
CA PHE A 4 6.91 32.73 17.55
C PHE A 4 7.12 33.26 16.13
N GLN A 5 8.17 34.08 15.94
CA GLN A 5 8.70 34.51 14.65
C GLN A 5 9.70 33.48 14.10
N ILE A 6 9.51 33.13 12.83
CA ILE A 6 10.47 32.39 12.01
C ILE A 6 11.50 33.40 11.48
N CYS A 7 12.79 33.17 11.75
CA CYS A 7 13.89 34.05 11.32
C CYS A 7 14.08 34.00 9.79
N GLY A 8 13.72 35.10 9.12
CA GLY A 8 14.24 35.47 7.81
C GLY A 8 15.56 36.23 7.95
N ALA A 9 16.55 35.90 7.13
CA ALA A 9 17.85 36.58 7.09
C ALA A 9 18.02 37.39 5.79
N SER A 10 18.15 38.71 5.93
CA SER A 10 18.83 39.67 5.03
C SER A 10 19.20 40.88 5.92
N ASP A 11 20.32 41.61 5.81
CA ASP A 11 21.17 41.94 4.67
C ASP A 11 22.47 42.70 5.12
N ARG A 12 23.58 42.58 4.35
CA ARG A 12 24.80 43.47 4.17
C ARG A 12 25.87 43.57 5.28
N GLY A 13 27.20 43.56 5.09
CA GLY A 13 28.24 43.72 4.02
C GLY A 13 29.49 44.41 4.67
N PRO A 14 30.64 44.76 4.03
CA PRO A 14 31.33 44.32 2.81
C PRO A 14 32.82 43.90 3.03
N ALA A 15 33.49 43.32 2.01
CA ALA A 15 34.87 43.62 1.54
C ALA A 15 35.56 42.40 0.88
N ALA A 16 36.27 42.70 -0.22
CA ALA A 16 36.88 41.78 -1.16
C ALA A 16 38.18 41.10 -0.66
N SER A 17 38.44 39.87 -1.10
CA SER A 17 39.77 39.49 -1.61
C SER A 17 39.75 38.19 -2.43
N ARG A 18 40.60 38.18 -3.45
CA ARG A 18 40.88 37.11 -4.41
C ARG A 18 41.51 35.89 -3.71
N ARG A 19 41.19 34.66 -4.14
CA ARG A 19 42.15 33.67 -4.72
C ARG A 19 41.58 32.25 -4.83
N ARG A 20 41.79 31.70 -6.04
CA ARG A 20 42.22 30.33 -6.38
C ARG A 20 41.32 29.14 -6.00
N SER A 21 40.63 28.66 -7.03
CA SER A 21 40.27 27.27 -7.27
C SER A 21 41.47 26.33 -7.08
N GLN A 22 41.37 25.39 -6.14
CA GLN A 22 42.22 24.21 -6.08
C GLN A 22 41.52 23.05 -6.79
N GLN A 23 42.23 22.50 -7.77
CA GLN A 23 41.93 21.29 -8.51
C GLN A 23 42.09 20.05 -7.62
N CYS A 24 41.20 19.07 -7.78
CA CYS A 24 41.47 17.67 -7.45
C CYS A 24 41.66 16.90 -8.77
N PRO A 25 42.72 16.07 -8.94
CA PRO A 25 43.11 15.55 -10.24
C PRO A 25 42.67 14.10 -10.44
N VAL A 26 42.00 13.79 -11.56
CA VAL A 26 42.14 12.46 -12.19
C VAL A 26 42.27 12.64 -13.69
N ARG A 27 43.44 12.25 -14.19
CA ARG A 27 43.81 12.15 -15.60
C ARG A 27 42.99 11.04 -16.28
N CYS A 28 42.36 11.36 -17.40
CA CYS A 28 42.21 10.42 -18.51
C CYS A 28 42.83 11.05 -19.75
N ALA A 29 43.91 10.43 -20.22
CA ALA A 29 44.59 10.76 -21.47
C ALA A 29 43.84 10.10 -22.64
N GLY A 30 43.77 10.80 -23.77
CA GLY A 30 43.26 10.28 -25.03
C GLY A 30 42.80 11.41 -25.95
N GLY A 31 43.74 12.00 -26.68
CA GLY A 31 43.49 13.15 -27.56
C GLY A 31 42.93 12.77 -28.93
N VAL A 32 42.22 13.73 -29.54
CA VAL A 32 42.11 13.93 -31.00
C VAL A 32 41.98 15.44 -31.24
N THR A 33 42.77 15.96 -32.18
CA THR A 33 42.84 17.36 -32.62
C THR A 33 41.69 17.77 -33.57
N PRO A 34 41.47 19.09 -33.81
CA PRO A 34 40.22 19.65 -34.34
C PRO A 34 40.30 20.12 -35.80
N ASP A 35 39.18 20.01 -36.54
CA ASP A 35 38.71 20.87 -37.66
C ASP A 35 37.49 20.18 -38.30
N GLU A 36 36.48 20.79 -38.91
CA GLU A 36 36.06 22.18 -39.12
C GLU A 36 34.56 22.10 -39.55
N ARG A 37 33.76 23.10 -39.15
CA ARG A 37 32.45 23.55 -39.73
C ARG A 37 31.40 22.52 -40.20
N LEU A 38 30.23 22.56 -39.57
CA LEU A 38 28.96 22.94 -40.24
C LEU A 38 27.85 23.18 -39.21
N GLY A 39 27.15 24.29 -39.37
CA GLY A 39 26.22 24.81 -38.36
C GLY A 39 24.81 24.23 -38.37
N ARG A 40 23.99 24.92 -37.56
CA ARG A 40 22.53 24.83 -37.36
C ARG A 40 22.10 24.06 -36.10
N HIS A 41 21.37 24.82 -35.29
CA HIS A 41 20.68 24.49 -34.05
C HIS A 41 20.02 23.10 -34.03
N LEU A 42 20.35 22.34 -32.98
CA LEU A 42 19.59 21.18 -32.52
C LEU A 42 18.74 21.60 -31.31
N CYS A 43 17.49 21.96 -31.55
CA CYS A 43 16.41 21.75 -30.59
C CYS A 43 15.37 20.91 -31.30
N ASN A 44 15.33 19.61 -31.03
CA ASN A 44 14.21 18.78 -31.42
C ASN A 44 14.09 17.56 -30.50
N GLY A 45 12.94 17.51 -29.81
CA GLY A 45 12.09 16.33 -29.73
C GLY A 45 12.68 15.09 -29.07
N HIS A 46 12.62 15.03 -27.74
CA HIS A 46 12.58 13.74 -27.08
C HIS A 46 11.19 13.10 -27.26
N PHE A 47 11.18 12.16 -28.20
CA PHE A 47 10.15 11.16 -28.45
C PHE A 47 9.59 10.56 -27.15
N VAL A 48 8.30 10.79 -26.89
CA VAL A 48 7.50 9.88 -26.07
C VAL A 48 7.30 8.60 -26.88
N ARG A 49 8.15 7.58 -26.65
CA ARG A 49 7.91 6.24 -27.18
C ARG A 49 6.71 5.65 -26.45
N SER A 50 5.55 5.72 -27.09
CA SER A 50 4.35 4.96 -26.74
C SER A 50 4.71 3.49 -26.51
N VAL A 51 4.46 2.97 -25.31
CA VAL A 51 4.52 1.53 -25.00
C VAL A 51 3.32 0.84 -25.64
N ARG A 52 3.43 0.58 -26.95
CA ARG A 52 2.56 -0.36 -27.67
C ARG A 52 3.42 -1.16 -28.65
N SER A 53 4.19 -2.11 -28.12
CA SER A 53 4.74 -3.18 -28.97
C SER A 53 4.05 -4.49 -28.60
N ILE A 54 3.01 -4.84 -29.34
CA ILE A 54 2.55 -6.23 -29.43
C ILE A 54 3.66 -6.94 -30.22
N ARG A 55 4.53 -7.68 -29.54
CA ARG A 55 5.50 -8.52 -30.25
C ARG A 55 4.76 -9.74 -30.77
N LEU A 56 4.53 -9.78 -32.08
CA LEU A 56 4.17 -10.99 -32.77
C LEU A 56 5.43 -11.88 -32.81
N ARG A 57 5.42 -13.00 -32.09
CA ARG A 57 6.31 -14.12 -32.46
C ARG A 57 5.75 -14.69 -33.76
N SER A 58 6.59 -14.93 -34.75
CA SER A 58 6.21 -15.52 -36.04
C SER A 58 5.39 -16.80 -35.80
N GLY A 59 4.11 -16.78 -36.17
CA GLY A 59 3.17 -17.90 -35.95
C GLY A 59 2.63 -18.08 -34.52
N GLY A 60 2.90 -17.16 -33.59
CA GLY A 60 2.52 -17.26 -32.17
C GLY A 60 1.34 -16.36 -31.75
N VAL A 61 0.67 -16.76 -30.67
CA VAL A 61 -0.36 -15.98 -29.98
C VAL A 61 0.20 -14.59 -29.61
N PRO A 62 -0.48 -13.47 -29.92
CA PRO A 62 -0.07 -12.14 -29.51
C PRO A 62 0.17 -12.04 -27.99
N VAL A 63 1.29 -11.44 -27.59
CA VAL A 63 1.67 -11.33 -26.18
C VAL A 63 1.66 -9.88 -25.71
N VAL A 64 1.15 -9.62 -24.51
CA VAL A 64 1.14 -8.31 -23.86
C VAL A 64 1.77 -8.39 -22.47
N ARG A 65 2.73 -7.52 -22.19
CA ARG A 65 3.28 -7.33 -20.84
C ARG A 65 2.42 -6.35 -20.05
N THR A 66 2.19 -6.66 -18.78
CA THR A 66 1.43 -5.81 -17.84
C THR A 66 1.88 -6.06 -16.40
N VAL A 67 1.25 -5.41 -15.43
CA VAL A 67 1.49 -5.59 -14.00
C VAL A 67 0.27 -6.20 -13.32
N CYS A 68 0.50 -7.03 -12.32
CA CYS A 68 -0.52 -7.66 -11.48
C CYS A 68 -1.33 -6.62 -10.69
N SER A 69 -2.66 -6.70 -10.76
CA SER A 69 -3.59 -5.75 -10.13
C SER A 69 -4.09 -6.17 -8.73
N TYR A 70 -3.39 -7.07 -8.04
CA TYR A 70 -3.87 -7.59 -6.75
C TYR A 70 -3.27 -6.91 -5.53
N CYS A 71 -1.98 -7.12 -5.28
CA CYS A 71 -1.28 -6.59 -4.11
C CYS A 71 -0.18 -5.59 -4.52
N GLY A 72 0.33 -4.83 -3.56
CA GLY A 72 1.35 -3.79 -3.77
C GLY A 72 2.74 -4.29 -4.17
N VAL A 73 2.92 -5.58 -4.47
CA VAL A 73 4.21 -6.12 -4.94
C VAL A 73 4.51 -5.72 -6.39
N GLY A 74 3.48 -5.50 -7.21
CA GLY A 74 3.67 -5.10 -8.60
C GLY A 74 4.33 -6.17 -9.47
N CYS A 75 3.97 -7.45 -9.30
CA CYS A 75 4.54 -8.54 -10.12
C CYS A 75 4.27 -8.32 -11.62
N GLY A 76 5.30 -8.50 -12.46
CA GLY A 76 5.17 -8.46 -13.91
C GLY A 76 4.46 -9.69 -14.46
N LEU A 77 3.55 -9.45 -15.39
CA LEU A 77 2.73 -10.46 -16.08
C LEU A 77 2.96 -10.41 -17.59
N VAL A 78 2.90 -11.59 -18.19
CA VAL A 78 2.87 -11.82 -19.63
C VAL A 78 1.55 -12.50 -19.96
N LEU A 79 0.72 -11.81 -20.74
CA LEU A 79 -0.61 -12.26 -21.15
C LEU A 79 -0.60 -12.72 -22.60
N ASP A 80 -1.05 -13.95 -22.81
CA ASP A 80 -1.29 -14.49 -24.16
C ASP A 80 -2.70 -14.08 -24.58
N ILE A 81 -2.82 -13.33 -25.68
CA ILE A 81 -4.07 -12.74 -26.18
C ILE A 81 -4.57 -13.51 -27.38
N GLY A 82 -5.81 -14.00 -27.29
CA GLY A 82 -6.51 -14.66 -28.39
C GLY A 82 -7.91 -14.12 -28.60
N MET A 83 -8.72 -14.88 -29.30
CA MET A 83 -10.14 -14.60 -29.49
C MET A 83 -10.96 -15.47 -28.55
N GLY A 84 -11.87 -14.84 -27.81
CA GLY A 84 -12.85 -15.55 -26.98
C GLY A 84 -13.98 -16.14 -27.81
N PRO A 85 -14.85 -16.97 -27.19
CA PRO A 85 -16.01 -17.57 -27.85
C PRO A 85 -16.99 -16.55 -28.44
N ASP A 86 -16.98 -15.33 -27.92
CA ASP A 86 -17.82 -14.20 -28.34
C ASP A 86 -17.19 -13.35 -29.47
N GLY A 87 -16.06 -13.80 -30.03
CA GLY A 87 -15.34 -13.08 -31.08
C GLY A 87 -14.64 -11.81 -30.60
N ARG A 88 -14.48 -11.60 -29.28
CA ARG A 88 -13.71 -10.48 -28.72
C ARG A 88 -12.30 -10.93 -28.33
N ARG A 89 -11.35 -9.99 -28.28
CA ARG A 89 -10.02 -10.28 -27.73
C ARG A 89 -10.14 -10.67 -26.26
N THR A 90 -9.52 -11.77 -25.88
CA THR A 90 -9.49 -12.25 -24.50
C THR A 90 -8.10 -12.69 -24.09
N VAL A 91 -7.86 -12.76 -22.78
CA VAL A 91 -6.65 -13.31 -22.21
C VAL A 91 -6.82 -14.82 -22.12
N LEU A 92 -6.02 -15.56 -22.90
CA LEU A 92 -6.04 -17.03 -22.89
C LEU A 92 -5.23 -17.60 -21.73
N LYS A 93 -4.14 -16.91 -21.36
CA LYS A 93 -3.22 -17.35 -20.33
C LYS A 93 -2.51 -16.17 -19.69
N ALA A 94 -2.24 -16.28 -18.40
CA ALA A 94 -1.35 -15.39 -17.67
C ALA A 94 -0.11 -16.17 -17.20
N SER A 95 1.07 -15.58 -17.38
CA SER A 95 2.34 -16.12 -16.88
C SER A 95 3.20 -15.00 -16.31
N GLY A 96 4.19 -15.32 -15.48
CA GLY A 96 5.06 -14.31 -14.89
C GLY A 96 6.10 -13.82 -15.89
N ASP A 97 6.36 -12.51 -15.89
CA ASP A 97 7.46 -11.94 -16.67
C ASP A 97 8.80 -12.26 -15.99
N LYS A 98 9.64 -13.02 -16.69
CA LYS A 98 10.97 -13.44 -16.22
C LYS A 98 11.96 -12.28 -16.10
N GLU A 99 11.74 -11.20 -16.84
CA GLU A 99 12.60 -10.02 -16.85
C GLU A 99 12.18 -8.98 -15.79
N HIS A 100 11.02 -9.16 -15.15
CA HIS A 100 10.49 -8.15 -14.23
C HIS A 100 11.16 -8.25 -12.84
N PRO A 101 11.69 -7.13 -12.30
CA PRO A 101 12.55 -7.14 -11.11
C PRO A 101 11.81 -7.54 -9.82
N ALA A 102 10.50 -7.32 -9.76
CA ALA A 102 9.73 -7.66 -8.56
C ALA A 102 9.55 -9.17 -8.35
N ASN A 103 9.52 -9.98 -9.41
CA ASN A 103 9.09 -11.37 -9.32
C ASN A 103 9.90 -12.39 -10.12
N PHE A 104 10.74 -11.98 -11.09
CA PHE A 104 11.58 -12.88 -11.88
C PHE A 104 10.82 -14.08 -12.45
N GLY A 105 9.61 -13.85 -12.94
CA GLY A 105 8.71 -14.87 -13.51
C GLY A 105 7.89 -15.67 -12.50
N LYS A 106 8.12 -15.55 -11.19
CA LYS A 106 7.31 -16.21 -10.15
C LYS A 106 5.95 -15.52 -10.03
N LEU A 107 4.89 -16.29 -9.76
CA LEU A 107 3.55 -15.76 -9.47
C LEU A 107 2.91 -16.53 -8.32
N CYS A 108 2.08 -15.84 -7.54
CA CYS A 108 1.13 -16.50 -6.64
C CYS A 108 -0.13 -16.94 -7.41
N THR A 109 -1.00 -17.72 -6.77
CA THR A 109 -2.26 -18.20 -7.35
C THR A 109 -3.07 -17.07 -7.98
N LYS A 110 -3.23 -15.93 -7.28
CA LYS A 110 -3.98 -14.76 -7.77
C LYS A 110 -3.46 -14.26 -9.12
N GLY A 111 -2.14 -14.14 -9.26
CA GLY A 111 -1.50 -13.70 -10.51
C GLY A 111 -1.61 -14.75 -11.61
N ALA A 112 -1.40 -16.03 -11.27
CA ALA A 112 -1.44 -17.13 -12.23
C ALA A 112 -2.84 -17.35 -12.83
N THR A 113 -3.91 -17.11 -12.05
CA THR A 113 -5.32 -17.26 -12.48
C THR A 113 -5.92 -15.96 -13.02
N THR A 114 -5.11 -14.99 -13.46
CA THR A 114 -5.62 -13.71 -13.98
C THR A 114 -6.49 -13.88 -15.22
N ALA A 115 -6.17 -14.85 -16.08
CA ALA A 115 -6.98 -15.17 -17.26
C ALA A 115 -8.42 -15.58 -16.87
N ASP A 116 -8.55 -16.44 -15.86
CA ASP A 116 -9.84 -16.92 -15.36
C ASP A 116 -10.68 -15.77 -14.78
N LEU A 117 -10.05 -14.88 -14.00
CA LEU A 117 -10.72 -13.69 -13.45
C LEU A 117 -11.27 -12.80 -14.57
N LEU A 118 -10.48 -12.54 -15.61
CA LEU A 118 -10.89 -11.66 -16.70
C LEU A 118 -11.98 -12.25 -17.59
N ALA A 119 -12.06 -13.58 -17.66
CA ALA A 119 -13.10 -14.32 -18.36
C ALA A 119 -14.37 -14.59 -17.53
N ALA A 120 -14.34 -14.30 -16.22
CA ALA A 120 -15.44 -14.59 -15.31
C ALA A 120 -16.75 -13.85 -15.71
N PRO A 121 -17.92 -14.47 -15.54
CA PRO A 121 -19.21 -13.85 -15.83
C PRO A 121 -19.54 -12.75 -14.81
N GLY A 122 -20.55 -11.92 -15.12
CA GLY A 122 -21.05 -10.88 -14.21
C GLY A 122 -20.33 -9.53 -14.30
N ARG A 123 -19.32 -9.40 -15.18
CA ARG A 123 -18.70 -8.12 -15.50
C ARG A 123 -19.69 -7.20 -16.21
N LEU A 124 -19.82 -5.96 -15.74
CA LEU A 124 -20.62 -4.93 -16.41
C LEU A 124 -20.06 -4.64 -17.81
N THR A 125 -20.94 -4.68 -18.81
CA THR A 125 -20.62 -4.44 -20.23
C THR A 125 -21.09 -3.09 -20.74
N THR A 126 -21.98 -2.41 -20.00
CA THR A 126 -22.50 -1.08 -20.30
C THR A 126 -22.81 -0.33 -18.99
N ALA A 127 -23.15 0.96 -19.11
CA ALA A 127 -23.65 1.74 -17.99
C ALA A 127 -25.03 1.24 -17.54
N LEU A 128 -25.28 1.27 -16.23
CA LEU A 128 -26.59 1.02 -15.66
C LEU A 128 -27.04 2.25 -14.88
N VAL A 129 -28.26 2.71 -15.11
CA VAL A 129 -28.86 3.87 -14.44
C VAL A 129 -30.07 3.41 -13.65
N ARG A 130 -30.23 3.94 -12.45
CA ARG A 130 -31.44 3.73 -11.66
C ARG A 130 -32.35 4.95 -11.82
N PRO A 131 -33.57 4.82 -12.40
CA PRO A 131 -34.45 5.96 -12.61
C PRO A 131 -34.87 6.58 -11.28
N GLU A 132 -35.36 5.73 -10.35
CA GLU A 132 -35.73 6.15 -9.01
C GLU A 132 -35.13 5.28 -7.90
N ARG A 133 -35.05 5.83 -6.69
CA ARG A 133 -34.54 5.10 -5.53
C ARG A 133 -35.44 3.90 -5.23
N GLY A 134 -34.84 2.71 -5.24
CA GLY A 134 -35.53 1.45 -4.93
C GLY A 134 -35.94 0.64 -6.16
N GLU A 135 -35.89 1.23 -7.36
CA GLU A 135 -36.15 0.51 -8.62
C GLU A 135 -34.91 -0.22 -9.12
N GLU A 136 -35.06 -1.27 -9.93
CA GLU A 136 -33.90 -1.97 -10.50
C GLU A 136 -33.12 -1.08 -11.48
N PRO A 137 -31.78 -1.18 -11.52
CA PRO A 137 -30.98 -0.43 -12.47
C PRO A 137 -31.16 -0.97 -13.89
N VAL A 138 -31.35 -0.09 -14.86
CA VAL A 138 -31.60 -0.42 -16.27
C VAL A 138 -30.39 -0.07 -17.15
N PRO A 139 -30.12 -0.81 -18.24
CA PRO A 139 -29.07 -0.46 -19.18
C PRO A 139 -29.28 0.91 -19.84
N GLU A 140 -28.19 1.66 -20.00
CA GLU A 140 -28.15 2.95 -20.68
C GLU A 140 -26.89 3.04 -21.56
N ALA A 141 -26.94 3.85 -22.62
CA ALA A 141 -25.78 4.19 -23.41
C ALA A 141 -24.76 4.95 -22.55
N VAL A 142 -23.49 4.53 -22.60
CA VAL A 142 -22.42 5.11 -21.78
C VAL A 142 -22.30 6.62 -21.96
N ALA A 143 -22.45 7.12 -23.20
CA ALA A 143 -22.41 8.55 -23.49
C ALA A 143 -23.55 9.32 -22.82
N THR A 144 -24.77 8.80 -22.86
CA THR A 144 -25.94 9.38 -22.19
C THR A 144 -25.73 9.40 -20.67
N ALA A 145 -25.28 8.29 -20.09
CA ALA A 145 -25.04 8.18 -18.65
C ALA A 145 -23.97 9.17 -18.16
N ILE A 146 -22.89 9.39 -18.94
CA ILE A 146 -21.86 10.38 -18.62
C ILE A 146 -22.43 11.80 -18.64
N THR A 147 -23.14 12.17 -19.71
CA THR A 147 -23.75 13.50 -19.85
C THR A 147 -24.73 13.79 -18.72
N GLU A 148 -25.61 12.83 -18.40
CA GLU A 148 -26.61 12.98 -17.35
C GLU A 148 -25.95 13.05 -15.96
N THR A 149 -24.91 12.26 -15.71
CA THR A 149 -24.13 12.34 -14.46
C THR A 149 -23.49 13.71 -14.32
N ALA A 150 -22.86 14.23 -15.37
CA ALA A 150 -22.23 15.55 -15.36
C ALA A 150 -23.24 16.67 -15.09
N ARG A 151 -24.43 16.61 -15.73
CA ARG A 151 -25.53 17.57 -15.51
C ARG A 151 -25.96 17.56 -14.03
N ARG A 152 -26.24 16.38 -13.47
CA ARG A 152 -26.68 16.27 -12.06
C ARG A 152 -25.61 16.72 -11.07
N LEU A 153 -24.34 16.37 -11.30
CA LEU A 153 -23.25 16.83 -10.45
C LEU A 153 -23.10 18.36 -10.51
N ARG A 154 -23.25 18.97 -11.69
CA ARG A 154 -23.26 20.43 -11.83
C ARG A 154 -24.40 21.06 -11.04
N GLU A 155 -25.62 20.55 -11.17
CA GLU A 155 -26.78 21.06 -10.43
C GLU A 155 -26.57 21.01 -8.91
N ILE A 156 -26.00 19.92 -8.39
CA ILE A 156 -25.66 19.80 -6.97
C ILE A 156 -24.62 20.84 -6.56
N VAL A 157 -23.59 21.07 -7.37
CA VAL A 157 -22.56 22.07 -7.09
C VAL A 157 -23.15 23.49 -7.11
N ASP A 158 -24.02 23.79 -8.07
CA ASP A 158 -24.64 25.10 -8.21
C ASP A 158 -25.62 25.40 -7.06
N GLU A 159 -26.35 24.39 -6.56
CA GLU A 159 -27.33 24.53 -5.46
C GLU A 159 -26.67 24.49 -4.07
N HIS A 160 -25.69 23.61 -3.85
CA HIS A 160 -25.17 23.29 -2.51
C HIS A 160 -23.69 23.61 -2.33
N GLY A 161 -23.01 24.09 -3.36
CA GLY A 161 -21.58 24.37 -3.36
C GLY A 161 -20.71 23.14 -3.67
N PRO A 162 -19.40 23.37 -3.87
CA PRO A 162 -18.50 22.33 -4.38
C PRO A 162 -18.32 21.14 -3.44
N ASP A 163 -18.27 21.38 -2.12
CA ASP A 163 -18.08 20.31 -1.12
C ASP A 163 -19.32 19.43 -0.92
N ALA A 164 -20.44 19.72 -1.58
CA ALA A 164 -21.58 18.81 -1.66
C ALA A 164 -21.31 17.60 -2.56
N VAL A 165 -20.22 17.61 -3.34
CA VAL A 165 -19.77 16.50 -4.18
C VAL A 165 -18.47 15.94 -3.65
N SER A 166 -18.41 14.63 -3.46
CA SER A 166 -17.21 13.89 -3.08
C SER A 166 -16.78 12.83 -4.09
N LEU A 167 -15.50 12.49 -4.05
CA LEU A 167 -14.91 11.37 -4.79
C LEU A 167 -14.32 10.37 -3.79
N TYR A 168 -14.73 9.10 -3.89
CA TYR A 168 -14.16 8.01 -3.12
C TYR A 168 -13.45 7.02 -4.05
N VAL A 169 -12.12 7.12 -4.08
CA VAL A 169 -11.25 6.46 -5.06
C VAL A 169 -10.52 5.26 -4.46
N SER A 170 -9.60 4.67 -5.24
CA SER A 170 -8.97 3.40 -4.88
C SER A 170 -7.55 3.27 -5.43
N GLY A 171 -6.68 2.63 -4.65
CA GLY A 171 -5.36 2.15 -5.10
C GLY A 171 -5.42 1.06 -6.18
N GLN A 172 -6.61 0.72 -6.69
CA GLN A 172 -6.80 -0.12 -7.89
C GLN A 172 -6.75 0.68 -9.21
N MET A 173 -6.86 2.01 -9.13
CA MET A 173 -6.80 2.88 -10.31
C MET A 173 -5.35 3.00 -10.82
N SER A 174 -5.20 3.30 -12.11
CA SER A 174 -3.89 3.66 -12.67
C SER A 174 -3.45 5.05 -12.20
N LEU A 175 -2.16 5.39 -12.36
CA LEU A 175 -1.63 6.71 -12.01
C LEU A 175 -2.37 7.83 -12.75
N GLU A 176 -2.65 7.64 -14.03
CA GLU A 176 -3.32 8.62 -14.88
C GLU A 176 -4.75 8.85 -14.41
N ALA A 177 -5.48 7.78 -14.07
CA ALA A 177 -6.83 7.89 -13.55
C ALA A 177 -6.86 8.58 -12.17
N GLN A 178 -5.87 8.31 -11.32
CA GLN A 178 -5.72 8.97 -10.01
C GLN A 178 -5.41 10.47 -10.17
N TYR A 179 -4.51 10.82 -11.07
CA TYR A 179 -4.21 12.21 -11.43
C TYR A 179 -5.43 12.95 -11.93
N LEU A 180 -6.16 12.35 -12.89
CA LEU A 180 -7.38 12.95 -13.45
C LEU A 180 -8.47 13.12 -12.40
N ALA A 181 -8.63 12.16 -11.48
CA ALA A 181 -9.58 12.28 -10.37
C ALA A 181 -9.22 13.44 -9.44
N ASN A 182 -7.93 13.59 -9.08
CA ASN A 182 -7.49 14.68 -8.22
C ASN A 182 -7.61 16.05 -8.91
N LYS A 183 -7.19 16.13 -10.19
CA LYS A 183 -7.34 17.32 -11.03
C LYS A 183 -8.81 17.73 -11.15
N LEU A 184 -9.71 16.79 -11.43
CA LEU A 184 -11.15 17.04 -11.49
C LEU A 184 -11.69 17.55 -10.15
N ALA A 185 -11.39 16.86 -9.06
CA ALA A 185 -11.90 17.21 -7.72
C ALA A 185 -11.45 18.61 -7.28
N LYS A 186 -10.15 18.83 -7.20
CA LYS A 186 -9.60 20.07 -6.63
C LYS A 186 -9.58 21.23 -7.61
N GLY A 187 -9.29 20.98 -8.88
CA GLY A 187 -9.16 22.02 -9.90
C GLY A 187 -10.49 22.49 -10.50
N PHE A 188 -11.39 21.55 -10.84
CA PHE A 188 -12.56 21.88 -11.68
C PHE A 188 -13.89 21.80 -10.92
N LEU A 189 -14.06 20.82 -10.03
CA LEU A 189 -15.17 20.81 -9.08
C LEU A 189 -14.90 21.74 -7.90
N ARG A 190 -13.62 22.05 -7.62
CA ARG A 190 -13.16 22.87 -6.48
C ARG A 190 -13.63 22.31 -5.13
N THR A 191 -13.82 20.98 -5.07
CA THR A 191 -14.12 20.25 -3.86
C THR A 191 -12.84 19.76 -3.22
N ASN A 192 -12.79 19.81 -1.89
CA ASN A 192 -11.75 19.17 -1.11
C ASN A 192 -12.16 17.78 -0.61
N GLN A 193 -13.35 17.31 -0.98
CA GLN A 193 -13.88 16.00 -0.61
C GLN A 193 -13.39 14.88 -1.53
N ILE A 194 -12.09 14.62 -1.54
CA ILE A 194 -11.51 13.44 -2.22
C ILE A 194 -10.76 12.57 -1.22
N GLU A 195 -11.17 11.31 -1.16
CA GLU A 195 -10.59 10.31 -0.27
C GLU A 195 -10.48 8.94 -0.93
N SER A 196 -9.65 8.06 -0.35
CA SER A 196 -9.42 6.73 -0.90
C SER A 196 -9.52 5.65 0.15
N ASN A 197 -9.96 4.47 -0.25
CA ASN A 197 -9.93 3.29 0.62
C ASN A 197 -8.50 2.94 1.09
N SER A 198 -7.47 3.37 0.36
CA SER A 198 -6.08 3.20 0.75
C SER A 198 -5.71 3.95 2.05
N ARG A 199 -6.50 4.95 2.47
CA ARG A 199 -6.32 5.60 3.78
C ARG A 199 -6.45 4.61 4.93
N LEU A 200 -7.44 3.71 4.85
CA LEU A 200 -7.71 2.69 5.87
C LEU A 200 -6.60 1.62 5.97
N CYS A 201 -5.61 1.69 5.08
CA CYS A 201 -4.56 0.71 4.93
C CYS A 201 -3.19 1.30 5.32
N MET A 202 -2.74 2.37 4.65
CA MET A 202 -1.34 2.83 4.73
C MET A 202 -1.17 4.27 5.23
N ALA A 203 -2.25 4.96 5.64
CA ALA A 203 -2.14 6.37 6.02
C ALA A 203 -1.25 6.60 7.26
N SER A 204 -1.35 5.72 8.25
CA SER A 204 -0.51 5.74 9.46
C SER A 204 0.96 5.52 9.14
N ALA A 205 1.30 4.51 8.33
CA ALA A 205 2.67 4.28 7.87
C ALA A 205 3.25 5.49 7.12
N GLY A 206 2.49 6.04 6.15
CA GLY A 206 2.93 7.22 5.41
C GLY A 206 3.13 8.46 6.28
N THR A 207 2.28 8.65 7.30
CA THR A 207 2.44 9.74 8.26
C THR A 207 3.65 9.51 9.16
N GLY A 208 3.87 8.27 9.62
CA GLY A 208 5.02 7.90 10.43
C GLY A 208 6.33 8.12 9.68
N TYR A 209 6.42 7.71 8.42
CA TYR A 209 7.59 7.99 7.58
C TYR A 209 7.82 9.49 7.38
N LYS A 210 6.79 10.30 7.16
CA LYS A 210 6.96 11.76 7.05
C LYS A 210 7.50 12.38 8.34
N LEU A 211 6.97 11.95 9.48
CA LEU A 211 7.41 12.44 10.79
C LEU A 211 8.85 12.01 11.13
N SER A 212 9.26 10.81 10.74
CA SER A 212 10.60 10.30 11.05
C SER A 212 11.67 10.62 10.00
N LEU A 213 11.31 10.61 8.70
CA LEU A 213 12.25 10.63 7.57
C LEU A 213 11.94 11.73 6.53
N GLY A 214 10.85 12.50 6.71
CA GLY A 214 10.47 13.57 5.78
C GLY A 214 9.84 13.11 4.45
N ALA A 215 9.62 11.81 4.24
CA ALA A 215 9.06 11.26 3.00
C ALA A 215 7.86 10.32 3.24
N ASP A 216 6.93 10.21 2.28
CA ASP A 216 5.73 9.34 2.38
C ASP A 216 5.97 7.88 1.95
N GLY A 217 7.22 7.52 1.64
CA GLY A 217 7.58 6.24 1.04
C GLY A 217 8.56 5.43 1.89
N PRO A 218 8.57 4.10 1.76
CA PRO A 218 9.61 3.29 2.37
C PRO A 218 10.98 3.71 1.81
N PRO A 219 12.00 3.88 2.67
CA PRO A 219 13.36 4.25 2.24
C PRO A 219 14.10 3.09 1.55
N GLY A 220 13.62 1.86 1.72
CA GLY A 220 14.22 0.66 1.13
C GLY A 220 13.64 0.29 -0.25
N SER A 221 14.19 -0.79 -0.80
CA SER A 221 13.91 -1.38 -2.09
C SER A 221 13.63 -2.88 -1.94
N TYR A 222 13.28 -3.51 -3.06
CA TYR A 222 13.17 -4.97 -3.07
C TYR A 222 14.54 -5.63 -3.00
N GLN A 223 15.59 -5.04 -3.54
CA GLN A 223 16.95 -5.60 -3.53
C GLN A 223 17.47 -5.84 -2.11
N ASP A 224 16.98 -5.10 -1.12
CA ASP A 224 17.37 -5.29 0.28
C ASP A 224 17.01 -6.68 0.83
N PHE A 225 15.97 -7.33 0.30
CA PHE A 225 15.65 -8.71 0.67
C PHE A 225 16.76 -9.70 0.32
N GLU A 226 17.65 -9.37 -0.62
CA GLU A 226 18.76 -10.23 -1.05
C GLU A 226 20.01 -10.08 -0.18
N GLU A 227 20.08 -8.99 0.60
CA GLU A 227 21.27 -8.61 1.38
C GLU A 227 21.05 -8.67 2.89
N ALA A 228 19.79 -8.63 3.37
CA ALA A 228 19.49 -8.63 4.81
C ALA A 228 19.94 -9.91 5.53
N ASP A 229 20.49 -9.76 6.74
CA ASP A 229 20.87 -10.85 7.64
C ASP A 229 19.76 -11.19 8.65
N LEU A 230 18.85 -10.25 8.90
CA LEU A 230 17.69 -10.42 9.75
C LEU A 230 16.44 -9.76 9.17
N PHE A 231 15.31 -10.45 9.29
CA PHE A 231 13.98 -9.91 9.01
C PHE A 231 13.14 -9.85 10.29
N LEU A 232 12.74 -8.65 10.69
CA LEU A 232 11.69 -8.43 11.70
C LEU A 232 10.34 -8.27 11.01
N VAL A 233 9.56 -9.35 10.93
CA VAL A 233 8.20 -9.31 10.36
C VAL A 233 7.20 -9.04 11.48
N ILE A 234 6.59 -7.86 11.51
CA ILE A 234 5.71 -7.44 12.60
C ILE A 234 4.33 -7.01 12.08
N GLY A 235 3.27 -7.62 12.62
CA GLY A 235 1.90 -7.34 12.21
C GLY A 235 1.62 -7.65 10.73
N SER A 236 2.28 -8.68 10.17
CA SER A 236 2.21 -9.03 8.74
C SER A 236 2.20 -10.54 8.50
N ASN A 237 1.31 -10.98 7.60
CA ASN A 237 1.27 -12.34 7.08
C ASN A 237 1.66 -12.37 5.60
N MET A 238 2.96 -12.21 5.34
CA MET A 238 3.51 -12.13 3.99
C MET A 238 3.21 -13.35 3.12
N ALA A 239 3.18 -14.55 3.72
CA ALA A 239 2.91 -15.79 3.00
C ALA A 239 1.59 -15.74 2.20
N ASP A 240 0.55 -15.09 2.73
CA ASP A 240 -0.76 -14.95 2.08
C ASP A 240 -0.94 -13.59 1.38
N CYS A 241 -0.45 -12.53 2.01
CA CYS A 241 -0.68 -11.15 1.59
C CYS A 241 0.30 -10.70 0.49
N HIS A 242 1.57 -11.08 0.60
CA HIS A 242 2.66 -10.68 -0.30
C HIS A 242 3.55 -11.88 -0.69
N PRO A 243 3.00 -12.94 -1.33
CA PRO A 243 3.70 -14.22 -1.42
C PRO A 243 5.04 -14.16 -2.15
N ILE A 244 5.20 -13.24 -3.11
CA ILE A 244 6.47 -13.09 -3.84
C ILE A 244 7.56 -12.48 -2.95
N LEU A 245 7.24 -11.51 -2.09
CA LEU A 245 8.20 -10.98 -1.13
C LEU A 245 8.53 -12.00 -0.05
N PHE A 246 7.54 -12.77 0.40
CA PHE A 246 7.78 -13.92 1.28
C PHE A 246 8.75 -14.93 0.66
N LEU A 247 8.57 -15.27 -0.62
CA LEU A 247 9.49 -16.19 -1.31
C LEU A 247 10.92 -15.62 -1.45
N ARG A 248 11.07 -14.29 -1.59
CA ARG A 248 12.39 -13.64 -1.64
C ARG A 248 13.07 -13.68 -0.26
N MET A 249 12.32 -13.38 0.80
CA MET A 249 12.79 -13.55 2.18
C MET A 249 13.23 -15.00 2.45
N MET A 250 12.41 -16.00 2.09
CA MET A 250 12.75 -17.41 2.28
C MET A 250 13.93 -17.88 1.43
N GLU A 251 14.14 -17.30 0.25
CA GLU A 251 15.35 -17.57 -0.54
C GLU A 251 16.59 -17.09 0.21
N ARG A 252 16.56 -15.87 0.77
CA ARG A 252 17.67 -15.31 1.57
C ARG A 252 17.95 -16.13 2.84
N VAL A 253 16.90 -16.54 3.56
CA VAL A 253 17.03 -17.47 4.71
C VAL A 253 17.73 -18.76 4.30
N LYS A 254 17.37 -19.33 3.14
CA LYS A 254 17.95 -20.58 2.66
C LYS A 254 19.38 -20.42 2.13
N SER A 255 19.66 -19.34 1.41
CA SER A 255 20.94 -19.15 0.70
C SER A 255 22.04 -18.59 1.59
N ALA A 256 21.70 -17.74 2.55
CA ALA A 256 22.66 -17.02 3.40
C ALA A 256 22.45 -17.23 4.91
N GLY A 257 21.41 -17.96 5.31
CA GLY A 257 21.16 -18.24 6.73
C GLY A 257 20.56 -17.06 7.50
N ALA A 258 19.98 -16.08 6.81
CA ALA A 258 19.32 -14.94 7.43
C ALA A 258 18.24 -15.40 8.42
N LYS A 259 18.08 -14.65 9.51
CA LYS A 259 17.15 -14.94 10.60
C LYS A 259 15.80 -14.27 10.39
N VAL A 260 14.74 -14.85 10.94
CA VAL A 260 13.38 -14.29 10.87
C VAL A 260 12.76 -14.25 12.25
N ILE A 261 12.45 -13.05 12.72
CA ILE A 261 11.59 -12.81 13.88
C ILE A 261 10.19 -12.49 13.35
N VAL A 262 9.17 -13.15 13.88
CA VAL A 262 7.76 -12.84 13.55
C VAL A 262 7.02 -12.42 14.80
N VAL A 263 6.45 -11.22 14.78
CA VAL A 263 5.58 -10.67 15.82
C VAL A 263 4.15 -10.61 15.28
N ASP A 264 3.29 -11.52 15.75
CA ASP A 264 1.88 -11.59 15.38
C ASP A 264 1.09 -12.31 16.49
N PRO A 265 -0.09 -11.84 16.90
CA PRO A 265 -0.92 -12.55 17.87
C PRO A 265 -1.37 -13.93 17.37
N ARG A 266 -1.34 -14.17 16.05
CA ARG A 266 -1.72 -15.42 15.42
C ARG A 266 -0.49 -16.13 14.85
N ARG A 267 -0.47 -17.45 15.00
CA ARG A 267 0.54 -18.30 14.37
C ARG A 267 0.22 -18.51 12.87
N THR A 268 0.57 -17.51 12.06
CA THR A 268 0.36 -17.51 10.60
C THR A 268 1.31 -18.46 9.86
N ALA A 269 1.10 -18.64 8.55
CA ALA A 269 2.04 -19.38 7.70
C ALA A 269 3.43 -18.70 7.63
N THR A 270 3.48 -17.37 7.84
CA THR A 270 4.74 -16.63 7.99
C THR A 270 5.40 -16.95 9.32
N ALA A 271 4.64 -16.90 10.44
CA ALA A 271 5.13 -17.25 11.78
C ALA A 271 5.65 -18.69 11.88
N ALA A 272 5.06 -19.62 11.13
CA ALA A 272 5.51 -21.02 11.09
C ALA A 272 6.91 -21.21 10.48
N LYS A 273 7.49 -20.17 9.86
CA LYS A 273 8.86 -20.16 9.31
C LYS A 273 9.84 -19.31 10.10
N ALA A 274 9.41 -18.72 11.22
CA ALA A 274 10.26 -17.87 12.04
C ALA A 274 11.30 -18.70 12.82
N ASP A 275 12.48 -18.12 13.02
CA ASP A 275 13.44 -18.58 14.03
C ASP A 275 12.93 -18.23 15.43
N LEU A 276 12.33 -17.04 15.59
CA LEU A 276 11.69 -16.56 16.81
C LEU A 276 10.27 -16.06 16.52
N TYR A 277 9.28 -16.61 17.20
CA TYR A 277 7.88 -16.19 17.08
C TYR A 277 7.41 -15.56 18.40
N LEU A 278 7.05 -14.28 18.33
CA LEU A 278 6.54 -13.50 19.46
C LEU A 278 5.02 -13.37 19.33
N GLN A 279 4.29 -14.15 20.12
CA GLN A 279 2.82 -14.11 20.17
C GLN A 279 2.34 -12.96 21.06
N ILE A 280 2.47 -11.73 20.55
CA ILE A 280 2.15 -10.51 21.28
C ILE A 280 0.65 -10.36 21.57
N GLU A 281 0.29 -9.78 22.72
CA GLU A 281 -1.08 -9.33 22.99
C GLU A 281 -1.47 -8.17 22.04
N PRO A 282 -2.61 -8.25 21.32
CA PRO A 282 -2.98 -7.23 20.32
C PRO A 282 -3.00 -5.80 20.87
N GLY A 283 -2.31 -4.88 20.18
CA GLY A 283 -2.30 -3.46 20.51
C GLY A 283 -1.20 -3.03 21.48
N THR A 284 -0.32 -3.95 21.88
CA THR A 284 0.80 -3.68 22.79
C THR A 284 2.14 -3.46 22.07
N ASP A 285 2.10 -3.26 20.75
CA ASP A 285 3.26 -3.18 19.86
C ASP A 285 4.27 -2.07 20.26
N LEU A 286 3.79 -0.91 20.72
CA LEU A 286 4.66 0.18 21.21
C LEU A 286 5.52 -0.25 22.40
N ALA A 287 4.95 -1.03 23.33
CA ALA A 287 5.69 -1.50 24.49
C ALA A 287 6.83 -2.42 24.05
N LEU A 288 6.56 -3.33 23.10
CA LEU A 288 7.60 -4.18 22.52
C LEU A 288 8.68 -3.35 21.81
N LEU A 289 8.30 -2.45 20.90
CA LEU A 289 9.26 -1.67 20.11
C LEU A 289 10.16 -0.79 20.98
N ASN A 290 9.60 -0.11 21.98
CA ASN A 290 10.38 0.67 22.93
C ASN A 290 11.23 -0.21 23.85
N GLY A 291 10.73 -1.39 24.24
CA GLY A 291 11.49 -2.39 24.99
C GLY A 291 12.70 -2.94 24.23
N LEU A 292 12.55 -3.18 22.92
CA LEU A 292 13.68 -3.57 22.06
C LEU A 292 14.70 -2.43 21.98
N LEU A 293 14.26 -1.19 21.83
CA LEU A 293 15.17 -0.03 21.80
C LEU A 293 15.89 0.16 23.14
N HIS A 294 15.20 -0.04 24.26
CA HIS A 294 15.78 -0.04 25.61
C HIS A 294 16.94 -1.05 25.71
N LEU A 295 16.71 -2.28 25.27
CA LEU A 295 17.71 -3.35 25.30
C LEU A 295 18.90 -3.06 24.37
N LEU A 296 18.65 -2.64 23.13
CA LEU A 296 19.72 -2.27 22.19
C LEU A 296 20.58 -1.15 22.75
N HIS A 297 19.98 -0.13 23.36
CA HIS A 297 20.71 0.94 24.04
C HIS A 297 21.54 0.43 25.23
N ALA A 298 20.94 -0.39 26.10
CA ALA A 298 21.61 -0.92 27.28
C ALA A 298 22.77 -1.87 26.95
N ASN A 299 22.66 -2.61 25.84
CA ASN A 299 23.70 -3.53 25.37
C ASN A 299 24.85 -2.81 24.65
N GLY A 300 24.65 -1.56 24.22
CA GLY A 300 25.58 -0.85 23.36
C GLY A 300 25.45 -1.20 21.87
N ASP A 301 24.35 -1.84 21.47
CA ASP A 301 24.04 -2.25 20.09
C ASP A 301 23.40 -1.11 19.28
N ILE A 302 23.80 0.13 19.56
CA ILE A 302 23.40 1.34 18.82
C ILE A 302 24.58 1.89 18.04
N ASP A 303 24.32 2.82 17.11
CA ASP A 303 25.33 3.56 16.35
C ASP A 303 25.35 5.03 16.83
N PRO A 304 26.18 5.39 17.83
CA PRO A 304 26.23 6.73 18.38
C PRO A 304 26.67 7.78 17.35
N ASP A 305 27.54 7.40 16.42
CA ASP A 305 28.05 8.30 15.38
C ASP A 305 26.93 8.62 14.37
N PHE A 306 26.16 7.62 13.95
CA PHE A 306 24.99 7.83 13.10
C PHE A 306 23.92 8.68 13.80
N ILE A 307 23.60 8.35 15.06
CA ILE A 307 22.64 9.10 15.86
C ILE A 307 23.05 10.58 15.93
N ALA A 308 24.30 10.88 16.28
CA ALA A 308 24.79 12.24 16.40
C ALA A 308 24.82 13.00 15.05
N ALA A 309 25.08 12.31 13.94
CA ALA A 309 25.20 12.92 12.62
C ALA A 309 23.85 13.11 11.89
N HIS A 310 22.86 12.25 12.16
CA HIS A 310 21.69 12.09 11.30
C HIS A 310 20.34 12.08 12.01
N THR A 311 20.31 12.31 13.34
CA THR A 311 19.06 12.33 14.12
C THR A 311 18.97 13.56 15.00
N GLU A 312 17.78 13.82 15.54
CA GLU A 312 17.52 14.84 16.56
C GLU A 312 16.67 14.25 17.69
N GLY A 313 16.80 14.80 18.90
CA GLY A 313 15.98 14.42 20.06
C GLY A 313 16.40 13.14 20.78
N TRP A 314 17.57 12.57 20.45
CA TRP A 314 18.10 11.39 21.14
C TRP A 314 18.40 11.65 22.62
N GLU A 315 18.70 12.89 23.00
CA GLU A 315 19.05 13.27 24.36
C GLU A 315 17.95 12.93 25.38
N ALA A 316 16.68 12.96 24.96
CA ALA A 316 15.53 12.60 25.79
C ALA A 316 15.23 11.09 25.79
N MET A 317 15.83 10.32 24.86
CA MET A 317 15.51 8.92 24.65
C MET A 317 15.92 8.03 25.82
N PRO A 318 17.13 8.13 26.44
CA PRO A 318 17.50 7.28 27.56
C PRO A 318 16.56 7.37 28.77
N GLU A 319 16.11 8.58 29.11
CA GLU A 319 15.14 8.80 30.20
C GLU A 319 13.79 8.17 29.86
N PHE A 320 13.29 8.38 28.63
CA PHE A 320 12.07 7.75 28.15
C PHE A 320 12.14 6.22 28.14
N LEU A 321 13.28 5.65 27.74
CA LEU A 321 13.48 4.20 27.68
C LEU A 321 13.55 3.56 29.07
N ALA A 322 13.82 4.31 30.14
CA ALA A 322 13.84 3.79 31.51
C ALA A 322 12.48 3.21 31.94
N ASP A 323 11.39 3.63 31.32
CA ASP A 323 10.03 3.13 31.56
C ASP A 323 9.74 1.79 30.85
N TYR A 324 10.67 1.26 30.05
CA TYR A 324 10.50 0.03 29.27
C TYR A 324 11.50 -1.09 29.64
N PRO A 325 11.73 -1.40 30.92
CA PRO A 325 12.58 -2.53 31.28
C PRO A 325 11.92 -3.85 30.81
N PRO A 326 12.71 -4.90 30.47
CA PRO A 326 12.19 -6.13 29.88
C PRO A 326 11.06 -6.79 30.67
N ALA A 327 11.10 -6.74 32.01
CA ALA A 327 10.05 -7.29 32.87
C ALA A 327 8.69 -6.56 32.70
N ALA A 328 8.69 -5.23 32.61
CA ALA A 328 7.47 -4.43 32.40
C ALA A 328 6.91 -4.62 30.98
N VAL A 329 7.80 -4.77 29.99
CA VAL A 329 7.42 -5.06 28.62
C VAL A 329 6.83 -6.46 28.51
N ALA A 330 7.40 -7.46 29.17
CA ALA A 330 6.86 -8.82 29.26
C ALA A 330 5.45 -8.82 29.86
N GLU A 331 5.24 -8.10 30.97
CA GLU A 331 3.92 -7.95 31.60
C GLU A 331 2.90 -7.33 30.64
N THR A 332 3.28 -6.24 29.96
CA THR A 332 2.37 -5.51 29.06
C THR A 332 2.04 -6.31 27.80
N THR A 333 3.03 -6.98 27.21
CA THR A 333 2.92 -7.63 25.90
C THR A 333 2.47 -9.08 25.99
N GLY A 334 2.51 -9.69 27.18
CA GLY A 334 2.27 -11.12 27.39
C GLY A 334 3.39 -12.03 26.87
N LEU A 335 4.53 -11.46 26.46
CA LEU A 335 5.69 -12.22 25.96
C LEU A 335 6.60 -12.66 27.12
N ALA A 336 7.35 -13.73 26.91
CA ALA A 336 8.41 -14.11 27.83
C ALA A 336 9.55 -13.09 27.78
N GLU A 337 10.11 -12.71 28.92
CA GLU A 337 11.24 -11.76 28.99
C GLU A 337 12.45 -12.28 28.19
N GLU A 338 12.71 -13.59 28.26
CA GLU A 338 13.79 -14.26 27.52
C GLU A 338 13.64 -14.06 26.00
N ASP A 339 12.42 -14.17 25.47
CA ASP A 339 12.14 -13.99 24.05
C ASP A 339 12.33 -12.53 23.60
N ILE A 340 11.98 -11.55 24.46
CA ILE A 340 12.21 -10.12 24.18
C ILE A 340 13.71 -9.83 24.13
N ARG A 341 14.48 -10.38 25.07
CA ARG A 341 15.95 -10.27 25.10
C ARG A 341 16.58 -10.94 23.90
N GLU A 342 16.09 -12.12 23.51
CA GLU A 342 16.57 -12.83 22.33
C GLU A 342 16.28 -12.05 21.04
N ALA A 343 15.11 -11.43 20.91
CA ALA A 343 14.80 -10.55 19.79
C ALA A 343 15.77 -9.35 19.72
N ALA A 344 16.04 -8.69 20.85
CA ALA A 344 17.01 -7.58 20.89
C ALA A 344 18.42 -8.04 20.54
N ARG A 345 18.86 -9.19 21.07
CA ARG A 345 20.17 -9.79 20.75
C ARG A 345 20.30 -10.11 19.26
N LEU A 346 19.29 -10.74 18.67
CA LEU A 346 19.27 -11.04 17.23
C LEU A 346 19.35 -9.77 16.37
N ILE A 347 18.69 -8.68 16.78
CA ILE A 347 18.77 -7.38 16.10
C ILE A 347 20.16 -6.75 16.27
N GLY A 348 20.70 -6.71 17.49
CA GLY A 348 22.00 -6.10 17.77
C GLY A 348 23.18 -6.83 17.11
N GLU A 349 23.08 -8.15 16.95
CA GLU A 349 24.07 -8.96 16.23
C GLU A 349 23.90 -8.91 14.70
N ALA A 350 22.76 -8.44 14.20
CA ALA A 350 22.52 -8.35 12.76
C ALA A 350 23.31 -7.17 12.17
N GLY A 351 24.13 -7.45 11.15
CA GLY A 351 24.80 -6.39 10.38
C GLY A 351 23.78 -5.57 9.60
N GLU A 352 23.08 -6.22 8.66
CA GLU A 352 22.00 -5.60 7.88
C GLU A 352 20.65 -6.21 8.24
N TRP A 353 19.65 -5.38 8.54
CA TRP A 353 18.33 -5.89 8.93
C TRP A 353 17.17 -5.05 8.42
N MET A 354 16.08 -5.75 8.07
CA MET A 354 14.85 -5.14 7.57
C MET A 354 13.71 -5.37 8.56
N SER A 355 12.91 -4.34 8.80
CA SER A 355 11.57 -4.53 9.37
C SER A 355 10.50 -4.53 8.27
N LEU A 356 9.59 -5.48 8.34
CA LEU A 356 8.53 -5.71 7.35
C LEU A 356 7.18 -5.71 8.06
N TRP A 357 6.34 -4.69 7.82
CA TRP A 357 5.04 -4.57 8.52
C TRP A 357 3.89 -4.20 7.60
N THR A 358 2.66 -4.42 8.08
CA THR A 358 1.45 -3.99 7.38
C THR A 358 0.31 -3.72 8.37
N MET A 359 -0.88 -4.28 8.13
CA MET A 359 -2.14 -3.91 8.80
C MET A 359 -2.13 -4.13 10.32
N GLY A 360 -1.36 -5.08 10.85
CA GLY A 360 -1.29 -5.30 12.30
C GLY A 360 -0.81 -4.06 13.06
N LEU A 361 0.08 -3.27 12.45
CA LEU A 361 0.53 -1.99 13.00
C LEU A 361 -0.29 -0.81 12.50
N ASN A 362 -0.63 -0.81 11.21
CA ASN A 362 -1.24 0.35 10.58
C ASN A 362 -2.69 0.59 11.04
N GLN A 363 -3.47 -0.47 11.25
CA GLN A 363 -4.90 -0.39 11.60
C GLN A 363 -5.09 -0.30 13.12
N SER A 364 -4.46 0.71 13.71
CA SER A 364 -4.47 1.00 15.14
C SER A 364 -4.69 2.50 15.36
N THR A 365 -5.29 2.87 16.51
CA THR A 365 -5.33 4.27 16.97
C THR A 365 -3.94 4.83 17.20
N HIS A 366 -2.93 3.97 17.37
CA HIS A 366 -1.52 4.32 17.54
C HIS A 366 -0.67 4.03 16.29
N GLY A 367 -1.27 3.75 15.13
CA GLY A 367 -0.53 3.24 13.96
C GLY A 367 0.58 4.17 13.45
N THR A 368 0.42 5.49 13.56
CA THR A 368 1.49 6.45 13.24
C THR A 368 2.68 6.24 14.18
N TRP A 369 2.41 6.19 15.49
CA TRP A 369 3.44 6.01 16.52
C TRP A 369 4.12 4.65 16.44
N ASN A 370 3.39 3.58 16.10
CA ASN A 370 4.00 2.26 15.83
C ASN A 370 5.05 2.36 14.73
N THR A 371 4.77 3.12 13.67
CA THR A 371 5.72 3.33 12.58
C THR A 371 6.93 4.14 13.07
N ASN A 372 6.71 5.21 13.84
CA ASN A 372 7.81 6.00 14.39
C ASN A 372 8.72 5.16 15.31
N ALA A 373 8.15 4.39 16.23
CA ALA A 373 8.91 3.51 17.12
C ALA A 373 9.72 2.46 16.35
N LEU A 374 9.14 1.87 15.30
CA LEU A 374 9.84 0.93 14.43
C LEU A 374 10.99 1.61 13.64
N VAL A 375 10.77 2.82 13.14
CA VAL A 375 11.82 3.60 12.46
C VAL A 375 12.92 4.01 13.44
N ASN A 376 12.59 4.34 14.70
CA ASN A 376 13.57 4.68 15.72
C ASN A 376 14.57 3.54 15.98
N LEU A 377 14.15 2.27 15.89
CA LEU A 377 15.08 1.14 15.97
C LEU A 377 16.13 1.18 14.85
N HIS A 378 15.72 1.48 13.62
CA HIS A 378 16.64 1.60 12.49
C HIS A 378 17.55 2.83 12.60
N LEU A 379 17.02 3.96 13.07
CA LEU A 379 17.83 5.16 13.31
C LEU A 379 18.85 4.94 14.44
N ALA A 380 18.45 4.27 15.52
CA ALA A 380 19.34 3.98 16.64
C ALA A 380 20.47 3.00 16.28
N THR A 381 20.20 2.05 15.38
CA THR A 381 21.18 1.03 14.96
C THR A 381 21.98 1.43 13.71
N GLY A 382 21.70 2.60 13.13
CA GLY A 382 22.29 3.02 11.84
C GLY A 382 21.90 2.14 10.65
N ALA A 383 20.90 1.26 10.81
CA ALA A 383 20.43 0.32 9.80
C ALA A 383 19.41 0.98 8.85
N LEU A 384 19.85 2.01 8.15
CA LEU A 384 19.05 2.79 7.20
C LEU A 384 19.90 3.21 5.99
N CYS A 385 19.32 3.21 4.78
CA CYS A 385 20.01 3.61 3.54
C CYS A 385 21.26 2.78 3.20
N ARG A 386 21.34 1.54 3.70
CA ARG A 386 22.35 0.55 3.32
C ARG A 386 21.65 -0.66 2.69
N PRO A 387 22.26 -1.33 1.69
CA PRO A 387 21.69 -2.54 1.11
C PRO A 387 21.40 -3.58 2.19
N GLY A 388 20.17 -4.09 2.24
CA GLY A 388 19.74 -5.06 3.25
C GLY A 388 19.18 -4.44 4.54
N SER A 389 19.13 -3.12 4.62
CA SER A 389 18.71 -2.39 5.81
C SER A 389 17.51 -1.49 5.59
N GLY A 390 16.62 -1.48 6.57
CA GLY A 390 15.69 -0.39 6.75
C GLY A 390 14.23 -0.81 6.96
N PRO A 391 13.41 0.17 7.35
CA PRO A 391 12.00 -0.04 7.61
C PRO A 391 11.21 -0.10 6.31
N PHE A 392 10.63 -1.24 5.99
CA PHE A 392 9.89 -1.46 4.75
C PHE A 392 8.40 -1.82 4.98
N SER A 393 7.52 -0.83 4.85
CA SER A 393 6.07 -1.03 4.94
C SER A 393 5.53 -1.74 3.70
N LEU A 394 4.87 -2.88 3.91
CA LEU A 394 4.32 -3.72 2.85
C LEU A 394 2.97 -3.17 2.37
N THR A 395 2.99 -2.57 1.18
CA THR A 395 1.80 -1.94 0.58
C THR A 395 0.73 -2.96 0.21
N GLY A 396 -0.52 -2.70 0.60
CA GLY A 396 -1.67 -3.57 0.34
C GLY A 396 -2.11 -3.60 -1.13
N GLN A 397 -2.77 -2.55 -1.62
CA GLN A 397 -3.32 -2.47 -2.98
C GLN A 397 -2.23 -2.19 -4.03
N PRO A 398 -2.41 -2.60 -5.31
CA PRO A 398 -1.35 -2.60 -6.32
C PRO A 398 -0.79 -1.21 -6.64
N ASN A 399 -1.60 -0.16 -6.51
CA ASN A 399 -1.21 1.21 -6.83
C ASN A 399 -1.62 2.20 -5.73
N ALA A 400 -1.59 1.77 -4.46
CA ALA A 400 -1.82 2.67 -3.32
C ALA A 400 -0.69 3.72 -3.21
N MET A 401 0.56 3.34 -3.44
CA MET A 401 1.71 4.26 -3.45
C MET A 401 1.59 5.30 -4.58
N GLY A 402 1.21 4.87 -5.79
CA GLY A 402 0.93 5.80 -6.87
C GLY A 402 -0.15 6.83 -6.52
N GLY A 403 -1.07 6.45 -5.65
CA GLY A 403 -2.08 7.33 -5.11
C GLY A 403 -1.58 8.47 -4.25
N ARG A 404 -0.56 8.18 -3.44
CA ARG A 404 0.16 9.18 -2.64
C ARG A 404 0.89 10.14 -3.55
N GLU A 405 1.52 9.60 -4.58
CA GLU A 405 2.22 10.39 -5.60
C GLU A 405 1.27 11.31 -6.37
N MET A 406 0.05 10.85 -6.71
CA MET A 406 -0.95 11.66 -7.41
C MET A 406 -1.78 12.55 -6.46
N GLY A 407 -1.59 12.44 -5.15
CA GLY A 407 -2.20 13.30 -4.14
C GLY A 407 -3.71 13.11 -3.91
N TYR A 408 -4.29 11.93 -4.18
CA TYR A 408 -5.76 11.77 -4.14
C TYR A 408 -6.41 11.77 -2.73
N MET A 409 -5.67 12.09 -1.66
CA MET A 409 -6.20 12.07 -0.27
C MET A 409 -5.92 13.38 0.44
N GLY A 410 -6.90 13.82 1.23
CA GLY A 410 -6.80 15.00 2.10
C GLY A 410 -6.20 16.19 1.36
N PRO A 411 -5.10 16.78 1.88
CA PRO A 411 -4.50 17.96 1.26
C PRO A 411 -3.64 17.65 0.03
N GLY A 412 -3.46 16.38 -0.35
CA GLY A 412 -2.49 16.00 -1.37
C GLY A 412 -2.69 16.65 -2.75
N LEU A 413 -1.57 17.00 -3.38
CA LEU A 413 -1.46 17.38 -4.78
C LEU A 413 -0.42 16.47 -5.46
N PRO A 414 -0.44 16.35 -6.80
CA PRO A 414 0.52 15.51 -7.52
C PRO A 414 1.99 15.87 -7.20
N GLY A 415 2.85 14.86 -7.12
CA GLY A 415 4.27 14.98 -6.79
C GLY A 415 4.54 15.26 -5.31
N GLN A 416 3.76 14.65 -4.41
CA GLN A 416 3.85 14.82 -2.94
C GLN A 416 3.64 16.25 -2.43
N ARG A 417 3.05 17.11 -3.26
CA ARG A 417 2.65 18.47 -2.93
C ARG A 417 1.40 18.48 -2.04
N SER A 418 1.06 19.64 -1.52
CA SER A 418 -0.02 19.89 -0.59
C SER A 418 -0.75 21.19 -0.93
N VAL A 419 -2.08 21.17 -0.87
CA VAL A 419 -2.89 22.40 -0.95
C VAL A 419 -2.64 23.33 0.25
N LEU A 420 -1.93 22.90 1.28
CA LEU A 420 -1.59 23.74 2.43
C LEU A 420 -0.39 24.65 2.18
N VAL A 421 0.35 24.45 1.08
CA VAL A 421 1.53 25.24 0.74
C VAL A 421 1.22 26.12 -0.46
N ASP A 422 1.36 27.42 -0.29
CA ASP A 422 0.94 28.44 -1.28
C ASP A 422 1.69 28.28 -2.61
N ASP A 423 3.01 28.12 -2.56
CA ASP A 423 3.85 27.93 -3.76
C ASP A 423 3.47 26.64 -4.51
N GLU A 424 3.08 25.58 -3.80
CA GLU A 424 2.68 24.32 -4.42
C GLU A 424 1.30 24.42 -5.07
N ARG A 425 0.38 25.20 -4.50
CA ARG A 425 -0.90 25.52 -5.15
C ARG A 425 -0.66 26.33 -6.42
N ALA A 426 0.12 27.40 -6.35
CA ALA A 426 0.42 28.25 -7.49
C ALA A 426 1.05 27.46 -8.65
N PHE A 427 2.02 26.58 -8.34
CA PHE A 427 2.62 25.67 -9.32
C PHE A 427 1.56 24.78 -10.01
N MET A 428 0.65 24.21 -9.23
CA MET A 428 -0.38 23.32 -9.78
C MET A 428 -1.44 24.06 -10.57
N GLU A 429 -1.79 25.29 -10.19
CA GLU A 429 -2.69 26.17 -10.94
C GLU A 429 -2.12 26.53 -12.30
N GLU A 430 -0.84 26.91 -12.36
CA GLU A 430 -0.13 27.14 -13.61
C GLU A 430 -0.13 25.89 -14.49
N LEU A 431 0.28 24.74 -13.94
CA LEU A 431 0.34 23.47 -14.66
C LEU A 431 -1.04 23.00 -15.16
N TRP A 432 -2.11 23.35 -14.45
CA TRP A 432 -3.48 22.99 -14.81
C TRP A 432 -4.19 24.04 -15.63
N GLU A 433 -3.54 25.16 -15.95
CA GLU A 433 -4.10 26.32 -16.65
C GLU A 433 -5.34 26.87 -15.93
N LEU A 434 -5.27 26.94 -14.61
CA LEU A 434 -6.33 27.45 -13.75
C LEU A 434 -6.03 28.91 -13.35
N PRO A 435 -7.07 29.75 -13.13
CA PRO A 435 -6.88 31.05 -12.51
C PRO A 435 -6.19 30.92 -11.14
N PRO A 436 -5.40 31.93 -10.73
CA PRO A 436 -4.86 32.00 -9.37
C PRO A 436 -5.97 31.84 -8.31
N ASP A 437 -5.64 31.19 -7.20
CA ASP A 437 -6.54 30.93 -6.05
C ASP A 437 -7.75 30.02 -6.38
N THR A 438 -7.66 29.24 -7.47
CA THR A 438 -8.66 28.21 -7.79
C THR A 438 -8.59 27.05 -6.81
N LEU A 439 -7.38 26.58 -6.48
CA LEU A 439 -7.13 25.53 -5.51
C LEU A 439 -7.29 26.08 -4.11
N ARG A 440 -8.22 25.50 -3.36
CA ARG A 440 -8.57 26.01 -2.04
C ARG A 440 -7.60 25.53 -0.96
N ALA A 441 -7.12 26.46 -0.15
CA ALA A 441 -6.21 26.21 0.97
C ALA A 441 -6.88 25.50 2.18
N ASP A 442 -8.21 25.53 2.28
CA ASP A 442 -8.98 24.92 3.37
C ASP A 442 -9.10 23.39 3.29
N GLY A 443 -8.32 22.73 2.44
CA GLY A 443 -8.46 21.33 2.02
C GLY A 443 -8.00 20.25 2.98
N VAL A 444 -8.27 20.40 4.27
CA VAL A 444 -7.91 19.44 5.33
C VAL A 444 -9.16 18.87 6.01
N GLY A 445 -9.82 17.95 5.31
CA GLY A 445 -10.70 17.00 5.99
C GLY A 445 -9.92 16.05 6.91
N LYS A 446 -10.60 15.46 7.90
CA LYS A 446 -10.12 14.39 8.79
C LYS A 446 -10.12 13.01 8.10
N GLY A 447 -10.32 12.98 6.79
CA GLY A 447 -10.18 11.80 5.95
C GLY A 447 -11.46 10.99 5.76
N THR A 448 -11.31 9.75 5.30
CA THR A 448 -12.40 8.88 4.84
C THR A 448 -13.55 8.71 5.85
N VAL A 449 -13.25 8.61 7.15
CA VAL A 449 -14.29 8.42 8.17
C VAL A 449 -15.19 9.64 8.28
N GLU A 450 -14.61 10.84 8.30
CA GLU A 450 -15.38 12.08 8.31
C GLU A 450 -16.17 12.25 7.01
N MET A 451 -15.60 11.92 5.85
CA MET A 451 -16.31 12.01 4.58
C MET A 451 -17.61 11.18 4.60
N PHE A 452 -17.57 9.92 5.07
CA PHE A 452 -18.79 9.12 5.18
C PHE A 452 -19.75 9.61 6.27
N GLN A 453 -19.25 10.26 7.32
CA GLN A 453 -20.09 10.91 8.32
C GLN A 453 -20.83 12.11 7.72
N LYS A 454 -20.14 13.00 7.00
CA LYS A 454 -20.74 14.11 6.25
C LYS A 454 -21.76 13.67 5.21
N MET A 455 -21.53 12.51 4.57
CA MET A 455 -22.56 11.89 3.72
C MET A 455 -23.79 11.45 4.51
N ALA A 456 -23.61 10.83 5.68
CA ALA A 456 -24.72 10.40 6.54
C ALA A 456 -25.51 11.58 7.12
N ASP A 457 -24.83 12.69 7.41
CA ASP A 457 -25.43 13.93 7.91
C ASP A 457 -26.06 14.77 6.79
N GLY A 458 -25.84 14.38 5.52
CA GLY A 458 -26.43 15.01 4.36
C GLY A 458 -25.74 16.30 3.92
N GLU A 459 -24.54 16.59 4.43
CA GLU A 459 -23.69 17.68 3.92
C GLU A 459 -23.20 17.36 2.50
N ILE A 460 -22.73 16.13 2.29
CA ILE A 460 -22.39 15.61 0.96
C ILE A 460 -23.64 15.02 0.32
N LYS A 461 -24.00 15.53 -0.86
CA LYS A 461 -25.21 15.15 -1.62
C LYS A 461 -24.94 14.11 -2.68
N ALA A 462 -23.72 14.08 -3.23
CA ALA A 462 -23.28 13.09 -4.21
C ALA A 462 -21.87 12.58 -3.90
N CYS A 463 -21.65 11.29 -4.10
CA CYS A 463 -20.36 10.65 -3.96
C CYS A 463 -20.07 9.80 -5.19
N TRP A 464 -18.99 10.10 -5.91
CA TRP A 464 -18.50 9.27 -7.00
C TRP A 464 -17.55 8.20 -6.46
N ILE A 465 -18.03 6.96 -6.38
CA ILE A 465 -17.26 5.80 -5.91
C ILE A 465 -16.54 5.14 -7.10
N ILE A 466 -15.21 5.01 -7.05
CA ILE A 466 -14.39 4.52 -8.17
C ILE A 466 -13.53 3.32 -7.73
N CYS A 467 -13.71 2.18 -8.40
CA CYS A 467 -12.89 0.97 -8.21
C CYS A 467 -12.80 0.48 -6.74
N THR A 468 -13.86 0.66 -5.96
CA THR A 468 -13.96 0.23 -4.57
C THR A 468 -15.40 -0.08 -4.17
N ASN A 469 -15.58 -0.81 -3.08
CA ASN A 469 -16.88 -1.16 -2.52
C ASN A 469 -16.90 -0.82 -1.02
N PRO A 470 -17.25 0.42 -0.63
CA PRO A 470 -17.26 0.83 0.77
C PRO A 470 -18.32 0.08 1.59
N VAL A 471 -19.40 -0.39 0.98
CA VAL A 471 -20.44 -1.15 1.70
C VAL A 471 -19.88 -2.46 2.27
N ALA A 472 -18.91 -3.06 1.56
CA ALA A 472 -18.25 -4.30 2.00
C ALA A 472 -16.96 -4.04 2.81
N SER A 473 -16.21 -2.99 2.48
CA SER A 473 -14.84 -2.81 2.98
C SER A 473 -14.68 -1.74 4.07
N PHE A 474 -15.69 -0.91 4.32
CA PHE A 474 -15.61 0.16 5.32
C PHE A 474 -16.02 -0.33 6.73
N ALA A 475 -15.29 0.10 7.75
CA ALA A 475 -15.62 -0.19 9.15
C ALA A 475 -16.93 0.51 9.55
N ASN A 476 -17.74 -0.11 10.42
CA ASN A 476 -19.07 0.40 10.77
C ASN A 476 -19.94 0.70 9.52
N ARG A 477 -20.15 -0.33 8.70
CA ARG A 477 -20.93 -0.29 7.43
C ARG A 477 -22.27 0.46 7.51
N ARG A 478 -22.87 0.58 8.70
CA ARG A 478 -24.12 1.29 8.94
C ARG A 478 -24.03 2.77 8.55
N THR A 479 -22.90 3.42 8.80
CA THR A 479 -22.66 4.82 8.40
C THR A 479 -22.67 4.95 6.87
N VAL A 480 -22.07 4.00 6.15
CA VAL A 480 -22.09 3.98 4.68
C VAL A 480 -23.51 3.79 4.14
N PHE A 481 -24.29 2.89 4.73
CA PHE A 481 -25.70 2.71 4.34
C PHE A 481 -26.52 3.98 4.52
N PHE A 482 -26.37 4.64 5.67
CA PHE A 482 -27.06 5.91 5.92
C PHE A 482 -26.60 7.01 4.97
N GLY A 483 -25.30 7.14 4.73
CA GLY A 483 -24.75 8.08 3.75
C GLY A 483 -25.21 7.81 2.31
N ALA A 484 -25.46 6.55 1.95
CA ALA A 484 -26.07 6.19 0.67
C ALA A 484 -27.60 6.43 0.63
N GLY A 485 -28.19 7.00 1.67
CA GLY A 485 -29.64 7.20 1.81
C GLY A 485 -30.43 5.89 1.96
N SER A 486 -29.75 4.80 2.34
CA SER A 486 -30.35 3.48 2.58
C SER A 486 -30.67 3.34 4.07
N ARG A 487 -31.84 3.83 4.48
CA ARG A 487 -32.35 3.52 5.83
C ARG A 487 -32.74 2.04 5.85
N PRO A 488 -32.23 1.21 6.76
CA PRO A 488 -32.70 -0.16 6.88
C PRO A 488 -34.20 -0.13 7.16
N VAL A 489 -34.99 -0.75 6.28
CA VAL A 489 -36.41 -0.97 6.51
C VAL A 489 -36.52 -1.75 7.81
N ARG A 490 -37.11 -1.15 8.86
CA ARG A 490 -37.51 -1.88 10.06
C ARG A 490 -38.43 -3.01 9.59
N ARG A 491 -37.94 -4.25 9.57
CA ARG A 491 -38.83 -5.41 9.42
C ARG A 491 -39.73 -5.41 10.65
N HIS A 492 -41.00 -5.04 10.47
CA HIS A 492 -42.02 -5.27 11.48
C HIS A 492 -42.06 -6.78 11.80
N PRO A 493 -42.14 -7.18 13.09
CA PRO A 493 -42.35 -8.57 13.45
C PRO A 493 -43.80 -8.93 13.14
N GLY A 494 -44.09 -9.24 11.88
CA GLY A 494 -45.44 -9.49 11.40
C GLY A 494 -45.46 -10.63 10.38
N ARG A 495 -45.84 -11.81 10.86
CA ARG A 495 -46.29 -12.99 10.09
C ARG A 495 -45.23 -13.71 9.25
N LEU A 496 -44.44 -14.54 9.91
CA LEU A 496 -43.94 -15.80 9.34
C LEU A 496 -45.13 -16.72 9.03
N ARG A 497 -45.70 -16.63 7.83
CA ARG A 497 -46.50 -17.75 7.29
C ARG A 497 -45.54 -18.82 6.81
N ARG A 498 -45.57 -19.98 7.47
CA ARG A 498 -44.89 -21.20 7.03
C ARG A 498 -45.52 -21.66 5.72
N HIS A 499 -44.80 -21.53 4.61
CA HIS A 499 -44.92 -22.46 3.49
C HIS A 499 -43.66 -23.32 3.51
N ARG A 500 -43.76 -24.47 4.17
CA ARG A 500 -42.99 -25.65 3.76
C ARG A 500 -43.72 -26.17 2.54
N ASP A 501 -43.04 -26.22 1.39
CA ASP A 501 -43.09 -27.38 0.50
C ASP A 501 -42.01 -27.29 -0.59
N HIS A 502 -41.30 -28.42 -0.70
CA HIS A 502 -40.52 -28.92 -1.83
C HIS A 502 -39.38 -28.09 -2.43
N ILE A 503 -38.17 -28.29 -1.87
CA ILE A 503 -36.94 -28.40 -2.67
C ILE A 503 -36.34 -29.77 -2.38
N ARG A 504 -36.42 -30.67 -3.37
CA ARG A 504 -35.71 -31.96 -3.40
C ARG A 504 -34.22 -31.68 -3.63
N THR A 505 -33.38 -31.99 -2.67
CA THR A 505 -31.93 -32.19 -2.84
C THR A 505 -31.69 -33.59 -3.41
N PRO A 506 -30.88 -33.78 -4.47
CA PRO A 506 -30.33 -35.09 -4.77
C PRO A 506 -29.08 -35.32 -3.90
N MET A 507 -29.21 -36.23 -2.93
CA MET A 507 -28.05 -36.96 -2.39
C MET A 507 -27.62 -38.00 -3.41
N SER A 508 -26.38 -37.93 -3.89
CA SER A 508 -25.65 -39.11 -4.32
C SER A 508 -24.17 -38.92 -4.02
N CYS A 509 -23.75 -39.39 -2.86
CA CYS A 509 -22.33 -39.60 -2.55
C CYS A 509 -22.22 -40.88 -1.73
N SER A 510 -22.02 -42.02 -2.40
CA SER A 510 -21.38 -43.18 -1.80
C SER A 510 -20.97 -44.22 -2.86
N ARG A 511 -19.71 -44.64 -2.76
CA ARG A 511 -19.06 -45.89 -3.24
C ARG A 511 -18.32 -45.85 -4.58
N LEU A 512 -16.98 -45.86 -4.46
CA LEU A 512 -15.93 -46.55 -5.24
C LEU A 512 -14.64 -45.76 -4.93
N CYS A 513 -13.56 -46.26 -4.31
CA CYS A 513 -12.93 -47.57 -4.30
C CYS A 513 -12.05 -47.70 -3.03
N CYS A 514 -12.23 -48.77 -2.25
CA CYS A 514 -11.09 -49.47 -1.64
C CYS A 514 -11.54 -50.89 -1.26
N GLY A 515 -10.94 -51.91 -1.88
CA GLY A 515 -11.05 -53.31 -1.45
C GLY A 515 -11.32 -54.33 -2.57
N ARG A 516 -10.26 -54.91 -3.11
CA ARG A 516 -10.24 -56.33 -3.50
C ARG A 516 -9.16 -57.02 -2.66
N ARG A 517 -9.57 -58.05 -1.91
CA ARG A 517 -8.71 -59.10 -1.35
C ARG A 517 -8.81 -60.34 -2.22
N ALA A 518 -7.72 -61.09 -2.34
CA ALA A 518 -7.71 -62.57 -2.34
C ALA A 518 -6.32 -63.03 -1.84
N ARG A 519 -6.24 -63.60 -0.63
CA ARG A 519 -5.87 -65.01 -0.25
C ARG A 519 -4.35 -65.30 -0.37
N ALA A 520 -3.66 -65.94 0.58
CA ALA A 520 -4.02 -67.08 1.44
C ALA A 520 -3.14 -67.20 2.71
N SER A 521 -3.63 -68.01 3.69
CA SER A 521 -2.96 -68.85 4.74
C SER A 521 -1.88 -68.21 5.64
N SER A 522 -1.77 -68.43 6.95
CA SER A 522 -2.20 -69.48 7.88
C SER A 522 -1.91 -69.04 9.33
N SER A 523 -2.62 -69.64 10.31
CA SER A 523 -2.25 -69.90 11.73
C SER A 523 -1.94 -68.71 12.66
N THR A 524 -2.27 -68.62 13.96
CA THR A 524 -3.07 -69.34 14.98
C THR A 524 -2.95 -68.49 16.26
N ALA A 525 -3.93 -68.60 17.18
CA ALA A 525 -3.85 -68.36 18.64
C ALA A 525 -3.76 -66.90 19.16
N SER A 526 -4.80 -66.37 19.84
CA SER A 526 -5.08 -66.42 21.31
C SER A 526 -4.28 -65.34 22.08
N ALA A 527 -4.75 -64.56 23.06
CA ALA A 527 -5.95 -64.51 23.89
C ALA A 527 -5.96 -63.19 24.71
N THR A 528 -7.13 -62.87 25.30
CA THR A 528 -7.37 -62.18 26.60
C THR A 528 -6.90 -60.73 26.80
N SER A 529 -7.82 -59.75 26.89
CA SER A 529 -8.54 -59.23 28.10
C SER A 529 -7.64 -58.40 29.03
N ARG A 530 -7.98 -57.21 29.53
CA ARG A 530 -9.22 -56.44 29.66
C ARG A 530 -8.93 -54.95 29.39
#